data_AF-I3EAF4-F1
#
_entry.id   AF-I3EAF4-F1
#
_cell.length_a   1.000
_cell.length_b   1.000
_cell.length_c   1.000
_cell.angle_alpha   90.00
_cell.angle_beta   90.00
_cell.angle_gamma   90.00
#
_symmetry.space_group_name_H-M   'P 1'
#
loop_
_entity.id
_entity.type
_entity.pdbx_description
1 polymer ?
#
loop_
_entity_poly.entity_id
_entity_poly.type
_entity_poly.pdbx_seq_one_letter_code
_entity_poly.pdbx_strand_id
1 'polypeptide(L)'
;MLRKIRKSEGFFLGELLLSLSIWLLAIGVLLPFVMKVSYQSMKVRMETGAIHLLYEEVQAKIADGQVLGNRVVNRYGYEYDIIWKTDREVCVKFEERFQHPVEKCETIE
;
A
#
# COMPACT_ATOMS: atom_id res chain seq x y z
N MET A 1 56.64 32.84 23.01
CA MET A 1 57.40 31.80 22.30
C MET A 1 56.40 30.81 21.71
N LEU A 2 55.96 31.05 20.46
CA LEU A 2 55.00 30.18 19.76
C LEU A 2 55.67 28.86 19.38
N ARG A 3 55.17 27.71 19.87
CA ARG A 3 55.62 26.40 19.38
C ARG A 3 54.48 25.44 19.09
N LYS A 4 54.04 25.51 17.83
CA LYS A 4 53.52 24.45 16.93
C LYS A 4 52.37 23.57 17.43
N ILE A 5 51.16 23.97 17.07
CA ILE A 5 50.11 23.01 16.65
C ILE A 5 50.55 22.48 15.27
N ARG A 6 51.07 21.25 15.19
CA ARG A 6 51.51 20.65 13.91
C ARG A 6 50.48 19.64 13.39
N LYS A 7 49.60 20.18 12.53
CA LYS A 7 49.07 19.67 11.25
C LYS A 7 48.64 18.19 11.10
N SER A 8 47.32 18.02 10.97
CA SER A 8 46.56 17.21 9.97
C SER A 8 46.98 15.75 9.78
N GLU A 9 46.27 14.79 10.39
CA GLU A 9 45.03 14.18 9.86
C GLU A 9 45.25 13.35 8.59
N GLY A 10 46.05 12.30 8.72
CA GLY A 10 46.32 11.30 7.70
C GLY A 10 45.61 9.98 7.96
N PHE A 11 44.29 10.00 8.22
CA PHE A 11 43.44 8.80 8.16
C PHE A 11 41.95 9.14 7.93
N PHE A 12 41.64 10.36 7.47
CA PHE A 12 40.26 10.82 7.35
C PHE A 12 39.48 10.10 6.23
N LEU A 13 40.11 9.83 5.08
CA LEU A 13 39.42 9.24 3.93
C LEU A 13 39.03 7.78 4.16
N GLY A 14 39.88 6.98 4.82
CA GLY A 14 39.60 5.57 5.10
C GLY A 14 38.45 5.39 6.09
N GLU A 15 38.42 6.19 7.16
CA GLU A 15 37.32 6.21 8.13
C GLU A 15 36.01 6.70 7.51
N LEU A 16 36.06 7.70 6.63
CA LEU A 16 34.89 8.16 5.89
C LEU A 16 34.34 7.08 4.95
N LEU A 17 35.22 6.39 4.21
CA LEU A 17 34.82 5.32 3.31
C LEU A 17 34.24 4.13 4.08
N LEU A 18 34.83 3.78 5.23
CA LEU A 18 34.29 2.74 6.13
C LEU A 18 32.93 3.13 6.71
N SER A 19 32.80 4.36 7.20
CA SER A 19 31.52 4.87 7.70
C SER A 19 30.45 4.84 6.60
N LEU A 20 30.78 5.36 5.41
CA LEU A 20 29.88 5.38 4.27
C LEU A 20 29.46 3.97 3.83
N SER A 21 30.39 3.01 3.81
CA SER A 21 30.07 1.63 3.43
C SER A 21 29.16 0.94 4.46
N ILE A 22 29.32 1.22 5.76
CA ILE A 22 28.37 0.76 6.77
C ILE A 22 26.97 1.34 6.52
N TRP A 23 26.86 2.63 6.23
CA TRP A 23 25.58 3.26 5.90
C TRP A 23 24.95 2.69 4.63
N LEU A 24 25.74 2.45 3.58
CA LEU A 24 25.25 1.86 2.34
C LEU A 24 24.73 0.43 2.55
N LEU A 25 25.43 -0.38 3.37
CA LEU A 25 24.96 -1.72 3.73
C LEU A 25 23.67 -1.65 4.56
N ALA A 26 23.61 -0.75 5.55
CA ALA A 26 22.43 -0.55 6.36
C ALA A 26 21.21 -0.13 5.52
N ILE A 27 21.38 0.85 4.62
CA ILE A 27 20.33 1.30 3.70
C ILE A 27 19.94 0.16 2.74
N GLY A 28 20.92 -0.57 2.20
CA GLY A 28 20.67 -1.70 1.31
C GLY A 28 19.81 -2.80 1.96
N VAL A 29 19.97 -3.02 3.26
CA VAL A 29 19.13 -3.94 4.03
C VAL A 29 17.78 -3.32 4.36
N LEU A 30 17.72 -2.06 4.80
CA LEU A 30 16.48 -1.42 5.27
C LEU A 30 15.50 -1.08 4.12
N LEU A 31 16.01 -0.69 2.97
CA LEU A 31 15.21 -0.27 1.82
C LEU A 31 14.18 -1.33 1.37
N PRO A 32 14.54 -2.62 1.17
CA PRO A 32 13.56 -3.64 0.79
C PRO A 32 12.50 -3.88 1.87
N PHE A 33 12.84 -3.73 3.16
CA PHE A 33 11.83 -3.83 4.23
C PHE A 33 10.83 -2.70 4.17
N VAL A 34 11.29 -1.46 3.99
CA VAL A 34 10.40 -0.29 3.85
C VAL A 34 9.49 -0.45 2.63
N MET A 35 10.03 -0.91 1.50
CA MET A 35 9.24 -1.19 0.30
C MET A 35 8.20 -2.29 0.53
N LYS A 36 8.55 -3.36 1.25
CA LYS A 36 7.60 -4.44 1.55
C LYS A 36 6.46 -3.96 2.44
N VAL A 37 6.77 -3.18 3.48
CA VAL A 37 5.76 -2.64 4.40
C VAL A 37 4.84 -1.65 3.69
N SER A 38 5.39 -0.78 2.83
CA SER A 38 4.56 0.18 2.07
C SER A 38 3.63 -0.55 1.09
N TYR A 39 4.12 -1.58 0.40
CA TYR A 39 3.31 -2.41 -0.49
C TYR A 39 2.19 -3.14 0.28
N GLN A 40 2.52 -3.77 1.41
CA GLN A 40 1.52 -4.43 2.25
C GLN A 40 0.46 -3.45 2.79
N SER A 41 0.88 -2.25 3.20
CA SER A 41 -0.02 -1.21 3.68
C SER A 41 -0.97 -0.73 2.58
N MET A 42 -0.46 -0.56 1.36
CA MET A 42 -1.26 -0.22 0.18
C MET A 42 -2.30 -1.31 -0.10
N LYS A 43 -1.88 -2.58 -0.10
CA LYS A 43 -2.78 -3.72 -0.33
C LYS A 43 -3.89 -3.80 0.72
N VAL A 44 -3.53 -3.68 2.00
CA VAL A 44 -4.52 -3.68 3.09
C VAL A 44 -5.52 -2.54 2.90
N ARG A 45 -5.06 -1.33 2.57
CA ARG A 45 -5.94 -0.19 2.34
C ARG A 45 -6.91 -0.42 1.17
N MET A 46 -6.44 -1.02 0.08
CA MET A 46 -7.30 -1.40 -1.05
C MET A 46 -8.37 -2.41 -0.63
N GLU A 47 -7.95 -3.48 0.06
CA GLU A 47 -8.86 -4.54 0.49
C GLU A 47 -9.91 -4.05 1.49
N THR A 48 -9.50 -3.23 2.45
CA THR A 48 -10.42 -2.58 3.40
C THR A 48 -11.41 -1.70 2.67
N GLY A 49 -10.98 -0.94 1.66
CA GLY A 49 -11.88 -0.17 0.80
C GLY A 49 -12.93 -1.01 0.09
N ALA A 50 -12.52 -2.13 -0.50
CA ALA A 50 -13.42 -3.08 -1.17
C ALA A 50 -14.44 -3.71 -0.21
N ILE A 51 -13.98 -4.15 0.98
CA ILE A 51 -14.86 -4.75 1.99
C ILE A 51 -15.88 -3.73 2.50
N HIS A 52 -15.47 -2.50 2.76
CA HIS A 52 -16.42 -1.45 3.17
C HIS A 52 -17.46 -1.16 2.08
N LEU A 53 -17.05 -1.13 0.80
CA LEU A 53 -17.99 -0.95 -0.31
C LEU A 53 -18.98 -2.12 -0.41
N LEU A 54 -18.49 -3.36 -0.33
CA LEU A 54 -19.35 -4.54 -0.30
C LEU A 54 -20.39 -4.46 0.81
N TYR A 55 -19.96 -4.13 2.02
CA TYR A 55 -20.83 -4.07 3.18
C TYR A 55 -21.88 -2.95 3.05
N GLU A 56 -21.49 -1.78 2.55
CA GLU A 56 -22.41 -0.68 2.27
C GLU A 56 -23.48 -1.08 1.24
N GLU A 57 -23.10 -1.77 0.15
CA GLU A 57 -24.04 -2.25 -0.87
C GLU A 57 -25.00 -3.30 -0.32
N VAL A 58 -24.49 -4.26 0.46
CA VAL A 58 -25.32 -5.28 1.11
C VAL A 58 -26.30 -4.65 2.09
N GLN A 59 -25.83 -3.74 2.94
CA GLN A 59 -26.69 -3.04 3.89
C GLN A 59 -27.74 -2.16 3.21
N ALA A 60 -27.36 -1.41 2.17
CA ALA A 60 -28.30 -0.59 1.41
C ALA A 60 -29.41 -1.45 0.79
N LYS A 61 -29.07 -2.65 0.29
CA LYS A 61 -30.07 -3.59 -0.22
C LYS A 61 -30.99 -4.11 0.88
N ILE A 62 -30.45 -4.49 2.05
CA ILE A 62 -31.24 -5.02 3.16
C ILE A 62 -32.17 -3.94 3.74
N ALA A 63 -31.69 -2.70 3.88
CA ALA A 63 -32.43 -1.61 4.51
C ALA A 63 -33.46 -0.97 3.57
N ASP A 64 -33.04 -0.61 2.35
CA ASP A 64 -33.85 0.21 1.43
C ASP A 64 -34.39 -0.59 0.23
N GLY A 65 -34.00 -1.86 0.09
CA GLY A 65 -34.35 -2.69 -1.07
C GLY A 65 -33.69 -2.22 -2.37
N GLN A 66 -32.79 -1.24 -2.31
CA GLN A 66 -32.21 -0.60 -3.47
C GLN A 66 -30.93 -1.31 -3.94
N VAL A 67 -30.88 -1.58 -5.23
CA VAL A 67 -29.67 -2.01 -5.93
C VAL A 67 -29.21 -0.82 -6.76
N LEU A 68 -28.06 -0.24 -6.41
CA LEU A 68 -27.52 0.94 -7.11
C LEU A 68 -26.96 0.61 -8.50
N GLY A 69 -27.04 -0.67 -8.90
CA GLY A 69 -26.60 -1.18 -10.18
C GLY A 69 -25.08 -1.25 -10.30
N ASN A 70 -24.60 -1.55 -11.51
CA ASN A 70 -23.18 -1.62 -11.77
C ASN A 70 -22.61 -0.21 -11.88
N ARG A 71 -21.56 0.09 -11.12
CA ARG A 71 -20.96 1.43 -11.08
C ARG A 71 -19.49 1.38 -10.69
N VAL A 72 -18.76 2.40 -11.10
CA VAL A 72 -17.36 2.62 -10.70
C VAL A 72 -17.33 3.65 -9.58
N VAL A 73 -16.64 3.33 -8.48
CA VAL A 73 -16.50 4.20 -7.32
C VAL A 73 -15.02 4.43 -7.04
N ASN A 74 -14.63 5.69 -6.85
CA ASN A 74 -13.29 6.03 -6.36
C ASN A 74 -13.30 6.13 -4.84
N ARG A 75 -12.49 5.31 -4.17
CA ARG A 75 -12.32 5.34 -2.71
C ARG A 75 -10.84 5.23 -2.36
N TYR A 76 -10.37 6.13 -1.49
CA TYR A 76 -8.95 6.21 -1.10
C TYR A 76 -7.97 6.38 -2.27
N GLY A 77 -8.43 6.95 -3.40
CA GLY A 77 -7.61 7.13 -4.60
C GLY A 77 -7.51 5.88 -5.48
N TYR A 78 -8.35 4.87 -5.24
CA TYR A 78 -8.44 3.64 -6.04
C TYR A 78 -9.84 3.53 -6.64
N GLU A 79 -9.91 3.04 -7.88
CA GLU A 79 -11.17 2.76 -8.57
C GLU A 79 -11.62 1.33 -8.28
N TYR A 80 -12.91 1.19 -7.98
CA TYR A 80 -13.58 -0.06 -7.69
C TYR A 80 -14.79 -0.20 -8.60
N ASP A 81 -14.89 -1.32 -9.29
CA ASP A 81 -16.06 -1.70 -10.07
C ASP A 81 -16.99 -2.52 -9.19
N ILE A 82 -18.17 -1.98 -8.89
CA ILE A 82 -19.24 -2.68 -8.18
C ILE A 82 -20.12 -3.32 -9.24
N ILE A 83 -20.28 -4.64 -9.17
CA ILE A 83 -21.02 -5.46 -10.12
C ILE A 83 -22.02 -6.32 -9.36
N TRP A 84 -23.31 -6.14 -9.62
CA TRP A 84 -24.36 -7.02 -9.14
C TRP A 84 -24.54 -8.17 -10.13
N LYS A 85 -24.14 -9.38 -9.75
CA LYS A 85 -24.29 -10.59 -10.60
C LYS A 85 -25.72 -11.12 -10.54
N THR A 86 -26.30 -11.08 -9.36
CA THR A 86 -27.67 -11.53 -9.09
C THR A 86 -28.31 -10.57 -8.10
N ASP A 87 -29.63 -10.63 -7.95
CA ASP A 87 -30.35 -9.88 -6.92
C ASP A 87 -30.00 -10.30 -5.48
N ARG A 88 -29.03 -11.20 -5.28
CA ARG A 88 -28.50 -11.56 -3.96
C ARG A 88 -26.99 -11.59 -3.92
N GLU A 89 -26.29 -11.25 -5.00
CA GLU A 89 -24.83 -11.34 -5.06
C GLU A 89 -24.24 -10.06 -5.63
N VAL A 90 -23.38 -9.43 -4.85
CA VAL A 90 -22.62 -8.24 -5.24
C VAL A 90 -21.13 -8.57 -5.21
N CYS A 91 -20.42 -8.13 -6.24
CA CYS A 91 -18.99 -8.28 -6.40
C CYS A 91 -18.34 -6.90 -6.53
N VAL A 92 -17.21 -6.71 -5.85
CA VAL A 92 -16.36 -5.53 -6.00
C VAL A 92 -15.05 -5.97 -6.59
N LYS A 93 -14.76 -5.44 -7.79
CA LYS A 93 -13.54 -5.70 -8.54
C LYS A 93 -12.62 -4.49 -8.47
N PHE A 94 -11.33 -4.73 -8.30
CA PHE A 94 -10.31 -3.67 -8.26
C PHE A 94 -9.00 -4.15 -8.88
N GLU A 95 -8.26 -3.21 -9.46
CA GLU A 95 -6.95 -3.49 -10.05
C GLU A 95 -5.84 -3.29 -9.01
N GLU A 96 -5.07 -4.34 -8.76
CA GLU A 96 -3.79 -4.23 -8.09
C GLU A 96 -2.72 -3.96 -9.16
N ARG A 97 -1.98 -2.84 -9.05
CA ARG A 97 -1.06 -2.29 -10.08
C ARG A 97 -0.09 -3.27 -10.77
N PHE A 98 0.12 -4.47 -10.22
CA PHE A 98 1.04 -5.48 -10.75
C PHE A 98 0.47 -6.91 -10.73
N GLN A 99 -0.83 -7.09 -10.46
CA GLN A 99 -1.47 -8.41 -10.40
C GLN A 99 -2.74 -8.44 -11.25
N HIS A 100 -3.32 -9.63 -11.36
CA HIS A 100 -4.64 -9.78 -11.97
C HIS A 100 -5.70 -9.04 -11.15
N PRO A 101 -6.75 -8.52 -11.81
CA PRO A 101 -7.83 -7.86 -11.11
C PRO A 101 -8.42 -8.81 -10.06
N VAL A 102 -8.51 -8.32 -8.83
CA VAL A 102 -9.07 -9.07 -7.71
C VAL A 102 -10.56 -8.76 -7.65
N GLU A 103 -11.38 -9.80 -7.56
CA GLU A 103 -12.82 -9.70 -7.35
C GLU A 103 -13.16 -10.29 -5.97
N LYS A 104 -13.87 -9.53 -5.14
CA LYS A 104 -14.46 -10.03 -3.89
C LYS A 104 -15.98 -10.00 -4.02
N CYS A 105 -16.64 -11.11 -3.75
CA CYS A 105 -18.10 -11.23 -3.85
C CYS A 105 -18.70 -11.60 -2.50
N GLU A 106 -19.88 -11.07 -2.21
CA GLU A 106 -20.67 -11.40 -1.03
C GLU A 106 -22.09 -11.75 -1.46
N THR A 107 -22.66 -12.78 -0.84
CA THR A 107 -24.04 -13.20 -1.07
C THR A 107 -24.91 -12.82 0.13
N ILE A 108 -26.10 -12.30 -0.14
CA ILE A 108 -27.10 -11.94 0.85
C ILE A 108 -28.01 -13.16 1.04
N GLU A 109 -27.92 -13.81 2.20
CA GLU A 109 -28.84 -14.89 2.62
C GLU A 109 -30.23 -14.36 3.00
#